data_AF-A0A897NJ13-F1
#
_entry.id   AF-A0A897NJ13-F1
#
_cell.length_a   1.000
_cell.length_b   1.000
_cell.length_c   1.000
_cell.angle_alpha   90.00
_cell.angle_beta   90.00
_cell.angle_gamma   90.00
#
_symmetry.space_group_name_H-M   'P 1'
#
loop_
_entity.id
_entity.type
_entity.pdbx_description
1 polymer ?
#
loop_
_entity_poly.entity_id
_entity_poly.type
_entity_poly.pdbx_seq_one_letter_code
_entity_poly.pdbx_strand_id
1 'polypeptide(L)'
;MDAVQEELDDGAETHRYVEHALAVLGEEIPVVNPSGSAKEIEKNLLESLDPGEAQALAVAEVTDGMVVTDDGDARTTAVQRGVDLTGSIGLLVRFVEDGRIAAETADAYLKRWIDEGGFRSPARDFDVFLDE
;
A
#
# COMPACT_ATOMS: atom_id res chain seq x y z
N MET A 1 10.89 -8.87 14.39
CA MET A 1 10.70 -9.66 13.17
C MET A 1 10.39 -8.67 12.05
N ASP A 2 10.36 -9.11 10.80
CA ASP A 2 9.84 -8.28 9.71
C ASP A 2 8.32 -8.25 9.87
N ALA A 3 7.78 -7.10 10.29
CA ALA A 3 6.38 -6.99 10.70
C ALA A 3 5.43 -7.25 9.52
N VAL A 4 5.83 -6.77 8.33
CA VAL A 4 5.03 -6.94 7.10
C VAL A 4 4.98 -8.41 6.71
N GLN A 5 6.11 -9.12 6.77
CA GLN A 5 6.13 -10.56 6.47
C GLN A 5 5.26 -11.36 7.45
N GLU A 6 5.32 -11.04 8.75
CA GLU A 6 4.51 -11.70 9.78
C GLU A 6 3.01 -11.50 9.53
N GLU A 7 2.58 -10.28 9.23
CA GLU A 7 1.19 -9.96 8.91
C GLU A 7 0.69 -10.66 7.63
N LEU A 8 1.55 -10.79 6.61
CA LEU A 8 1.21 -11.51 5.38
C LEU A 8 1.04 -13.01 5.62
N ASP A 9 1.92 -13.62 6.42
CA ASP A 9 1.84 -15.04 6.78
C ASP A 9 0.57 -15.33 7.59
N ASP A 10 0.26 -14.51 8.60
CA ASP A 10 -0.97 -14.62 9.40
C ASP A 10 -2.23 -14.38 8.54
N GLY A 11 -2.16 -13.41 7.63
CA GLY A 11 -3.23 -13.08 6.70
C GLY A 11 -3.57 -14.24 5.76
N ALA A 12 -2.57 -14.98 5.29
CA ALA A 12 -2.76 -16.11 4.38
C ALA A 12 -3.59 -17.25 5.00
N GLU A 13 -3.55 -17.42 6.32
CA GLU A 13 -4.36 -18.44 7.01
C GLU A 13 -5.87 -18.17 6.91
N THR A 14 -6.27 -16.90 6.72
CA THR A 14 -7.66 -16.45 6.79
C THR A 14 -8.18 -15.81 5.50
N HIS A 15 -7.28 -15.32 4.64
CA HIS A 15 -7.60 -14.57 3.43
C HIS A 15 -6.94 -15.21 2.21
N ARG A 16 -7.68 -16.09 1.51
CA ARG A 16 -7.16 -16.83 0.34
C ARG A 16 -6.54 -15.92 -0.75
N TYR A 17 -6.98 -14.67 -0.88
CA TYR A 17 -6.39 -13.74 -1.85
C TYR A 17 -4.94 -13.35 -1.50
N VAL A 18 -4.54 -13.42 -0.22
CA VAL A 18 -3.17 -13.18 0.23
C VAL A 18 -2.23 -14.30 -0.24
N GLU A 19 -2.69 -15.55 -0.34
CA GLU A 19 -1.90 -16.65 -0.90
C GLU A 19 -1.41 -16.32 -2.33
N HIS A 20 -2.26 -15.68 -3.14
CA HIS A 20 -1.86 -15.27 -4.48
C HIS A 20 -0.81 -14.16 -4.47
N ALA A 21 -0.94 -13.19 -3.55
CA ALA A 21 0.05 -12.14 -3.36
C ALA A 21 1.41 -12.75 -2.93
N LEU A 22 1.40 -13.64 -1.94
CA LEU A 22 2.61 -14.36 -1.49
C LEU A 22 3.27 -15.17 -2.62
N ALA A 23 2.50 -15.78 -3.52
CA ALA A 23 3.03 -16.55 -4.63
C ALA A 23 3.82 -15.72 -5.65
N VAL A 24 3.56 -14.40 -5.74
CA VAL A 24 4.27 -13.49 -6.66
C VAL A 24 5.37 -12.67 -5.97
N LEU A 25 5.39 -12.63 -4.62
CA LEU A 25 6.47 -12.01 -3.86
C LEU A 25 7.80 -12.77 -4.09
N GLY A 26 8.88 -12.03 -4.20
CA GLY A 26 10.23 -12.55 -4.47
C GLY A 26 10.47 -12.90 -5.94
N GLU A 27 9.49 -13.46 -6.64
CA GLU A 27 9.60 -13.77 -8.08
C GLU A 27 9.34 -12.54 -8.97
N GLU A 28 8.23 -11.84 -8.74
CA GLU A 28 7.83 -10.66 -9.52
C GLU A 28 7.93 -9.36 -8.73
N ILE A 29 7.61 -9.40 -7.43
CA ILE A 29 7.69 -8.25 -6.52
C ILE A 29 8.87 -8.46 -5.57
N PRO A 30 9.98 -7.70 -5.70
CA PRO A 30 11.15 -7.88 -4.84
C PRO A 30 10.83 -7.63 -3.37
N VAL A 31 11.23 -8.56 -2.50
CA VAL A 31 11.18 -8.39 -1.04
C VAL A 31 12.50 -7.80 -0.57
N VAL A 32 12.43 -6.69 0.15
CA VAL A 32 13.61 -5.97 0.65
C VAL A 32 13.67 -6.07 2.17
N ASN A 33 14.87 -6.27 2.70
CA ASN A 33 15.09 -6.17 4.14
C ASN A 33 15.37 -4.70 4.51
N PRO A 34 14.73 -4.14 5.54
CA PRO A 34 15.03 -2.79 5.99
C PRO A 34 16.51 -2.61 6.34
N SER A 35 17.11 -1.55 5.81
CA SER A 35 18.49 -1.17 6.09
C SER A 35 18.68 -0.74 7.55
N GLY A 36 19.94 -0.60 8.00
CA GLY A 36 20.21 -0.11 9.35
C GLY A 36 19.63 1.28 9.62
N SER A 37 19.68 2.19 8.64
CA SER A 37 19.08 3.52 8.75
C SER A 37 17.55 3.47 8.79
N ALA A 38 16.93 2.59 8.00
CA ALA A 38 15.48 2.40 8.03
C ALA A 38 15.02 1.90 9.40
N LYS A 39 15.75 0.94 10.00
CA LYS A 39 15.46 0.44 11.36
C LYS A 39 15.58 1.50 12.45
N GLU A 40 16.49 2.47 12.32
CA GLU A 40 16.56 3.58 13.26
C GLU A 40 15.39 4.57 13.10
N ILE A 41 14.92 4.78 11.87
CA ILE A 41 13.72 5.60 11.61
C ILE A 41 12.46 4.90 12.14
N GLU A 42 12.30 3.61 11.82
CA GLU A 42 11.21 2.73 12.27
C GLU A 42 11.01 2.83 13.78
N LYS A 43 12.07 2.75 14.59
CA LYS A 43 11.99 2.88 16.06
C LYS A 43 11.28 4.14 16.54
N ASN A 44 11.46 5.27 15.85
CA ASN A 44 10.79 6.52 16.19
C ASN A 44 9.33 6.51 15.72
N LEU A 45 9.05 5.87 14.58
CA LEU A 45 7.70 5.78 14.00
C LEU A 45 6.78 4.84 14.80
N LEU A 46 7.35 3.83 15.46
CA LEU A 46 6.61 2.90 16.35
C LEU A 46 5.94 3.59 17.56
N GLU A 47 6.25 4.86 17.85
CA GLU A 47 5.54 5.63 18.88
C GLU A 47 4.13 6.03 18.45
N SER A 48 3.86 6.06 17.14
CA SER A 48 2.61 6.57 16.57
C SER A 48 1.98 5.67 15.50
N LEU A 49 2.73 4.72 14.93
CA LEU A 49 2.28 3.82 13.87
C LEU A 49 2.37 2.36 14.33
N ASP A 50 1.56 1.49 13.73
CA ASP A 50 1.74 0.05 13.87
C ASP A 50 3.08 -0.40 13.23
N PRO A 51 3.57 -1.61 13.58
CA PRO A 51 4.86 -2.07 13.10
C PRO A 51 4.99 -2.21 11.58
N GLY A 52 3.94 -2.61 10.87
CA GLY A 52 3.95 -2.75 9.41
C GLY A 52 4.11 -1.39 8.73
N GLU A 53 3.27 -0.43 9.11
CA GLU A 53 3.29 0.92 8.55
C GLU A 53 4.56 1.69 8.92
N ALA A 54 5.03 1.56 10.16
CA ALA A 54 6.30 2.15 10.60
C ALA A 54 7.48 1.66 9.75
N GLN A 55 7.51 0.36 9.45
CA GLN A 55 8.58 -0.25 8.68
C GLN A 55 8.52 0.15 7.20
N ALA A 56 7.33 0.09 6.58
CA ALA A 56 7.13 0.47 5.18
C ALA A 56 7.50 1.95 4.95
N LEU A 57 7.04 2.84 5.82
CA LEU A 57 7.33 4.27 5.73
C LEU A 57 8.83 4.57 5.93
N ALA A 58 9.49 3.89 6.88
CA ALA A 58 10.92 4.06 7.10
C ALA A 58 11.76 3.63 5.89
N VAL A 59 11.36 2.55 5.20
CA VAL A 59 12.03 2.10 3.97
C VAL A 59 11.83 3.11 2.86
N ALA A 60 10.61 3.63 2.68
CA ALA A 60 10.33 4.65 1.67
C ALA A 60 11.15 5.92 1.91
N GLU A 61 11.24 6.40 3.16
CA GLU A 61 12.02 7.59 3.51
C GLU A 61 13.51 7.44 3.20
N VAL A 62 14.12 6.29 3.51
CA VAL A 62 15.56 6.07 3.26
C VAL A 62 15.87 5.91 1.78
N THR A 63 14.92 5.42 1.00
CA THR A 63 15.12 5.12 -0.43
C THR A 63 14.70 6.25 -1.36
N ASP A 64 14.18 7.37 -0.82
CA ASP A 64 13.49 8.41 -1.61
C ASP A 64 12.37 7.78 -2.46
N GLY A 65 11.68 6.82 -1.84
CA GLY A 65 10.64 6.00 -2.45
C GLY A 65 9.24 6.48 -2.10
N MET A 66 8.26 5.77 -2.64
CA MET A 66 6.84 6.00 -2.38
C MET A 66 6.29 4.94 -1.44
N VAL A 67 5.58 5.36 -0.39
CA VAL A 67 4.80 4.44 0.45
C VAL A 67 3.41 4.23 -0.15
N VAL A 68 2.94 2.98 -0.16
CA VAL A 68 1.58 2.63 -0.55
C VAL A 68 0.85 2.20 0.72
N THR A 69 -0.11 2.99 1.18
CA THR A 69 -0.86 2.71 2.41
C THR A 69 -2.27 3.31 2.35
N ASP A 70 -3.24 2.63 2.96
CA ASP A 70 -4.59 3.14 3.23
C ASP A 70 -4.77 3.62 4.67
N ASP A 71 -3.75 3.47 5.53
CA ASP A 71 -3.79 3.92 6.92
C ASP A 71 -3.72 5.45 7.06
N GLY A 72 -4.58 5.99 7.92
CA GLY A 72 -4.71 7.45 8.08
C GLY A 72 -3.52 8.10 8.79
N ASP A 73 -2.98 7.43 9.80
CA ASP A 73 -1.88 7.95 10.61
C ASP A 73 -0.55 7.82 9.85
N ALA A 74 -0.35 6.73 9.12
CA ALA A 74 0.78 6.52 8.21
C ALA A 74 0.81 7.59 7.11
N ARG A 75 -0.34 7.85 6.46
CA ARG A 75 -0.46 8.93 5.45
C ARG A 75 -0.14 10.30 6.03
N THR A 76 -0.67 10.61 7.22
CA THR A 76 -0.38 11.88 7.90
C THR A 76 1.10 12.03 8.18
N THR A 77 1.74 10.95 8.64
CA THR A 77 3.18 10.92 8.94
C THR A 77 4.03 11.04 7.68
N ALA A 78 3.66 10.37 6.59
CA ALA A 78 4.34 10.50 5.29
C ALA A 78 4.35 11.96 4.81
N VAL A 79 3.20 12.65 4.85
CA VAL A 79 3.10 14.07 4.49
C VAL A 79 4.00 14.95 5.36
N GLN A 80 3.98 14.73 6.68
CA GLN A 80 4.81 15.52 7.62
C GLN A 80 6.30 15.34 7.38
N ARG A 81 6.71 14.16 6.92
CA ARG A 81 8.11 13.78 6.69
C ARG A 81 8.55 14.02 5.24
N GLY A 82 7.63 14.42 4.35
CA GLY A 82 7.90 14.66 2.94
C GLY A 82 8.17 13.38 2.15
N VAL A 83 7.61 12.25 2.58
CA VAL A 83 7.69 10.97 1.87
C VAL A 83 6.55 10.89 0.86
N ASP A 84 6.87 10.56 -0.38
CA ASP A 84 5.87 10.35 -1.42
C ASP A 84 4.91 9.24 -1.02
N LEU A 85 3.62 9.43 -1.26
CA LEU A 85 2.60 8.46 -0.86
C LEU A 85 1.54 8.25 -1.92
N THR A 86 0.93 7.08 -1.89
CA THR A 86 -0.28 6.75 -2.66
C THR A 86 -1.10 5.73 -1.89
N GLY A 87 -2.31 5.45 -2.39
CA GLY A 87 -3.17 4.38 -1.86
C GLY A 87 -3.75 3.55 -2.99
N SER A 88 -4.63 2.60 -2.66
CA SER A 88 -5.18 1.62 -3.62
C SER A 88 -5.87 2.27 -4.83
N ILE A 89 -6.59 3.39 -4.64
CA ILE A 89 -7.20 4.14 -5.76
C ILE A 89 -6.12 4.74 -6.67
N GLY A 90 -5.08 5.34 -6.09
CA GLY A 90 -3.98 5.91 -6.87
C GLY A 90 -3.22 4.87 -7.69
N LEU A 91 -3.14 3.62 -7.23
CA LEU A 91 -2.62 2.51 -8.04
C LEU A 91 -3.50 2.20 -9.25
N LEU A 92 -4.84 2.20 -9.09
CA LEU A 92 -5.75 2.02 -10.22
C LEU A 92 -5.63 3.15 -11.25
N VAL A 93 -5.52 4.41 -10.79
CA VAL A 93 -5.30 5.58 -11.67
C VAL A 93 -4.03 5.38 -12.49
N ARG A 94 -2.90 5.07 -11.84
CA ARG A 94 -1.63 4.83 -12.56
C ARG A 94 -1.72 3.70 -13.57
N PHE A 95 -2.40 2.60 -13.24
CA PHE A 95 -2.57 1.51 -14.20
C PHE A 95 -3.41 1.90 -15.42
N VAL A 96 -4.36 2.82 -15.26
CA VAL A 96 -5.13 3.36 -16.39
C VAL A 96 -4.28 4.33 -17.22
N GLU A 97 -3.59 5.26 -16.57
CA GLU A 97 -2.70 6.23 -17.22
C GLU A 97 -1.56 5.56 -18.01
N ASP A 98 -1.00 4.48 -17.46
CA ASP A 98 0.04 3.67 -18.09
C ASP A 98 -0.51 2.70 -19.18
N GLY A 99 -1.83 2.68 -19.40
CA GLY A 99 -2.47 1.79 -20.37
C GLY A 99 -2.38 0.30 -20.01
N ARG A 100 -2.21 -0.03 -18.73
CA ARG A 100 -2.17 -1.42 -18.22
C ARG A 100 -3.56 -2.03 -18.10
N ILE A 101 -4.54 -1.22 -17.71
CA ILE A 101 -5.96 -1.58 -17.65
C ILE A 101 -6.80 -0.44 -18.25
N ALA A 102 -8.01 -0.76 -18.71
CA ALA A 102 -8.95 0.26 -19.16
C ALA A 102 -9.66 0.93 -17.98
N ALA A 103 -10.13 2.17 -18.14
CA ALA A 103 -10.87 2.90 -17.10
C ALA A 103 -12.11 2.11 -16.62
N GLU A 104 -12.80 1.43 -17.52
CA GLU A 104 -13.94 0.58 -17.19
C GLU A 104 -13.56 -0.62 -16.32
N THR A 105 -12.34 -1.12 -16.48
CA THR A 105 -11.82 -2.22 -15.64
C THR A 105 -11.49 -1.71 -14.24
N ALA A 106 -10.85 -0.53 -14.14
CA ALA A 106 -10.58 0.10 -12.86
C ALA A 106 -11.87 0.45 -12.09
N ASP A 107 -12.90 0.96 -12.80
CA ASP A 107 -14.22 1.22 -12.23
C ASP A 107 -14.89 -0.05 -11.69
N ALA A 108 -14.83 -1.15 -12.44
CA ALA A 108 -15.33 -2.43 -11.99
C ALA A 108 -14.59 -2.96 -10.74
N TYR A 109 -13.27 -2.79 -10.68
CA TYR A 109 -12.48 -3.16 -9.50
C TYR A 109 -12.82 -2.30 -8.29
N LEU A 110 -12.91 -0.98 -8.43
CA LEU A 110 -13.29 -0.09 -7.34
C LEU A 110 -14.68 -0.44 -6.79
N LYS A 111 -15.66 -0.65 -7.67
CA LYS A 111 -17.02 -1.05 -7.28
C LYS A 111 -17.01 -2.38 -6.53
N ARG A 112 -16.20 -3.35 -6.97
CA ARG A 112 -16.02 -4.61 -6.26
C ARG A 112 -15.39 -4.43 -4.88
N TRP A 113 -14.35 -3.60 -4.76
CA TRP A 113 -13.73 -3.29 -3.47
C TRP A 113 -14.76 -2.68 -2.50
N ILE A 114 -15.60 -1.77 -2.97
CA ILE A 114 -16.66 -1.15 -2.15
C ILE A 114 -17.74 -2.17 -1.77
N ASP A 115 -18.30 -2.87 -2.76
CA ASP A 115 -19.52 -3.68 -2.59
C ASP A 115 -19.26 -5.03 -1.91
N GLU A 116 -18.10 -5.65 -2.18
CA GLU A 116 -17.73 -6.96 -1.65
C GLU A 116 -16.66 -6.87 -0.55
N GLY A 117 -15.74 -5.91 -0.65
CA GLY A 117 -14.60 -5.77 0.25
C GLY A 117 -14.80 -4.78 1.41
N GLY A 118 -15.90 -4.02 1.41
CA GLY A 118 -16.15 -2.99 2.43
C GLY A 118 -15.18 -1.79 2.37
N PHE A 119 -14.49 -1.63 1.23
CA PHE A 119 -13.53 -0.54 1.02
C PHE A 119 -14.19 0.83 1.11
N ARG A 120 -13.59 1.73 1.88
CA ARG A 120 -14.09 3.10 2.07
C ARG A 120 -13.49 4.02 1.00
N SER A 121 -14.24 4.23 -0.07
CA SER A 121 -13.85 5.16 -1.13
C SER A 121 -14.50 6.54 -0.95
N PRO A 122 -13.80 7.65 -1.26
CA PRO A 122 -14.39 8.99 -1.29
C PRO A 122 -15.41 9.18 -2.42
N ALA A 123 -15.37 8.33 -3.45
CA ALA A 123 -16.36 8.32 -4.53
C ALA A 123 -16.62 6.90 -5.05
N ARG A 124 -17.80 6.67 -5.62
CA ARG A 124 -18.20 5.36 -6.13
C ARG A 124 -17.75 5.13 -7.58
N ASP A 125 -17.86 6.15 -8.41
CA ASP A 125 -17.52 6.06 -9.83
C ASP A 125 -16.06 6.46 -10.03
N PHE A 126 -15.31 5.65 -10.77
CA PHE A 126 -13.86 5.81 -10.88
C PHE A 126 -13.43 7.03 -11.71
N ASP A 127 -14.25 7.47 -12.66
CA ASP A 127 -13.95 8.60 -13.56
C ASP A 127 -13.60 9.88 -12.79
N VAL A 128 -14.11 10.07 -11.57
CA VAL A 128 -13.80 11.27 -10.76
C VAL A 128 -12.32 11.39 -10.36
N PHE A 129 -11.57 10.29 -10.47
CA PHE A 129 -10.14 10.23 -10.13
C PHE A 129 -9.23 10.36 -11.36
N LEU A 130 -9.79 10.47 -12.56
CA LEU A 130 -9.02 10.60 -13.82
C LEU A 130 -8.81 12.05 -14.27
N ASP A 131 -9.48 13.00 -13.63
CA ASP A 131 -9.52 14.42 -14.01
C ASP A 131 -8.54 15.32 -13.21
N GLU A 132 -7.46 14.77 -12.64
CA GLU A 132 -6.41 15.54 -11.94
C GLU A 132 -5.17 15.84 -12.80
#